data_AF-A0A847LSB9-F1
#
_entry.id   AF-A0A847LSB9-F1
#
_cell.length_a   1.000
_cell.length_b   1.000
_cell.length_c   1.000
_cell.angle_alpha   90.00
_cell.angle_beta   90.00
_cell.angle_gamma   90.00
#
_symmetry.space_group_name_H-M   'P 1'
#
loop_
_entity.id
_entity.type
_entity.pdbx_description
1 polymer ?
#
loop_
_entity_poly.entity_id
_entity_poly.type
_entity_poly.pdbx_seq_one_letter_code
_entity_poly.pdbx_strand_id
1 'polypeptide(L)'
;MYFRDIFVYPRFPDNLKKLLTLAYNIWSLWDKDAVRLYFKIDGDLFSKSGRNPIVFLHSLSNEKLKQLENDKVFLSELDKIWKKFEDYQTKQTDFQNV
;
A
#
# COMPACT_ATOMS: atom_id res chain seq x y z
N MET A 1 -7.63 1.55 -33.21
CA MET A 1 -7.87 0.59 -32.10
C MET A 1 -7.24 1.16 -30.85
N TYR A 2 -8.02 1.73 -29.94
CA TYR A 2 -7.53 2.11 -28.62
C TYR A 2 -7.49 0.85 -27.77
N PHE A 3 -6.31 0.27 -27.60
CA PHE A 3 -6.14 -0.76 -26.57
C PHE A 3 -6.39 -0.07 -25.22
N ARG A 4 -7.59 -0.29 -24.68
CA ARG A 4 -7.80 -0.10 -23.25
C ARG A 4 -7.09 -1.28 -22.61
N ASP A 5 -5.91 -1.01 -22.06
CA ASP A 5 -5.32 -1.86 -21.05
C ASP A 5 -6.32 -1.91 -19.89
N ILE A 6 -7.22 -2.88 -19.97
CA ILE A 6 -7.96 -3.38 -18.81
C ILE A 6 -6.88 -4.00 -17.93
N PHE A 7 -6.32 -3.19 -17.02
CA PHE A 7 -5.57 -3.67 -15.88
C PHE A 7 -6.52 -4.52 -15.04
N VAL A 8 -6.63 -5.80 -15.42
CA VAL A 8 -7.26 -6.82 -14.59
C VAL A 8 -6.35 -6.93 -13.38
N TYR A 9 -6.69 -6.21 -12.29
CA TYR A 9 -6.01 -6.36 -11.01
C TYR A 9 -5.97 -7.87 -10.72
N PRO A 10 -4.80 -8.51 -10.73
CA PRO A 10 -4.73 -9.94 -10.45
C PRO A 10 -5.19 -10.10 -9.01
N ARG A 11 -6.44 -10.57 -8.83
CA ARG A 11 -7.18 -10.71 -7.56
C ARG A 11 -6.38 -10.22 -6.36
N PHE A 12 -6.34 -8.90 -6.15
CA PHE A 12 -5.62 -8.34 -5.03
C PHE A 12 -6.35 -8.85 -3.78
N PRO A 13 -5.71 -9.68 -2.95
CA PRO A 13 -6.43 -10.34 -1.86
C PRO A 13 -6.98 -9.28 -0.90
N ASP A 14 -8.19 -9.51 -0.38
CA ASP A 14 -8.87 -8.55 0.51
C ASP A 14 -8.01 -8.13 1.70
N ASN A 15 -7.14 -9.04 2.18
CA ASN A 15 -6.19 -8.79 3.26
C ASN A 15 -5.16 -7.68 2.94
N LEU A 16 -4.83 -7.48 1.67
CA LEU A 16 -3.89 -6.46 1.21
C LEU A 16 -4.59 -5.18 0.73
N LYS A 17 -5.93 -5.13 0.75
CA LYS A 17 -6.68 -3.94 0.31
C LYS A 17 -6.27 -2.68 1.09
N LYS A 18 -5.98 -2.81 2.39
CA LYS A 18 -5.43 -1.74 3.23
C LYS A 18 -4.11 -1.18 2.68
N LEU A 19 -3.22 -2.06 2.21
CA LEU A 19 -1.94 -1.67 1.61
C LEU A 19 -2.15 -0.88 0.31
N LEU A 20 -3.10 -1.32 -0.52
CA LEU A 20 -3.47 -0.61 -1.74
C LEU A 20 -4.00 0.79 -1.40
N THR A 21 -4.94 0.89 -0.47
CA THR A 21 -5.49 2.19 -0.05
C THR A 21 -4.41 3.12 0.51
N LEU A 22 -3.47 2.60 1.30
CA LEU A 22 -2.30 3.37 1.76
C LEU A 22 -1.45 3.86 0.58
N ALA A 23 -1.15 3.00 -0.41
CA ALA A 23 -0.34 3.36 -1.57
C ALA A 23 -0.98 4.46 -2.43
N TYR A 24 -2.31 4.51 -2.52
CA TYR A 24 -3.04 5.58 -3.19
C TYR A 24 -3.09 6.89 -2.39
N ASN A 25 -2.74 6.86 -1.10
CA ASN A 25 -2.74 8.04 -0.26
C ASN A 25 -1.32 8.60 -0.08
N ILE A 26 -1.16 9.91 -0.33
CA ILE A 26 0.12 10.63 -0.20
C ILE A 26 0.68 10.54 1.23
N TRP A 27 -0.17 10.39 2.24
CA TRP A 27 0.27 10.22 3.63
C TRP A 27 1.25 9.05 3.80
N SER A 28 1.08 7.97 3.02
CA SER A 28 1.99 6.80 3.11
C SER A 28 3.42 7.09 2.65
N LEU A 29 3.65 8.17 1.90
CA LEU A 29 4.98 8.64 1.50
C LEU A 29 5.64 9.53 2.57
N TRP A 30 4.83 10.10 3.47
CA TRP A 30 5.29 11.01 4.53
C TRP A 30 5.54 10.27 5.83
N ASP A 31 4.78 9.20 6.09
CA ASP A 31 4.97 8.37 7.27
C ASP A 31 6.16 7.41 7.11
N LYS A 32 7.08 7.46 8.06
CA LYS A 32 8.31 6.65 8.03
C LYS A 32 8.03 5.16 8.19
N ASP A 33 7.01 4.78 8.96
CA ASP A 33 6.65 3.37 9.14
C ASP A 33 6.02 2.80 7.87
N ALA A 34 5.16 3.57 7.20
CA ALA A 34 4.59 3.23 5.90
C ALA A 34 5.68 3.07 4.83
N VAL A 35 6.61 4.02 4.72
CA VAL A 35 7.74 3.92 3.78
C VAL A 35 8.60 2.68 4.09
N ARG A 36 8.90 2.45 5.37
CA ARG A 36 9.66 1.27 5.81
C ARG A 36 8.96 -0.04 5.46
N LEU A 37 7.63 -0.07 5.47
CA LEU A 37 6.84 -1.23 5.04
C LEU A 37 7.13 -1.58 3.57
N TYR A 38 7.14 -0.60 2.66
CA TYR A 38 7.47 -0.85 1.24
C TYR A 38 8.89 -1.39 1.05
N PHE A 39 9.87 -0.81 1.76
CA PHE A 39 11.25 -1.31 1.74
C PHE A 39 11.39 -2.73 2.31
N LYS A 40 10.58 -3.08 3.31
CA LYS A 40 10.59 -4.43 3.91
C LYS A 40 10.03 -5.49 2.96
N ILE A 41 9.05 -5.12 2.12
CA ILE A 41 8.51 -6.02 1.10
C ILE A 41 9.59 -6.33 0.06
N ASP A 42 10.09 -5.28 -0.61
CA ASP A 42 11.13 -5.39 -1.63
C ASP A 42 11.78 -4.01 -1.88
N GLY A 43 12.87 -3.73 -1.18
CA GLY A 43 13.56 -2.43 -1.27
C GLY A 43 14.23 -2.16 -2.62
N ASP A 44 14.65 -3.21 -3.34
CA ASP A 44 15.22 -3.08 -4.68
C ASP A 44 14.13 -2.68 -5.68
N LEU A 45 12.99 -3.40 -5.66
CA LEU A 45 11.86 -3.09 -6.50
C LEU A 45 11.26 -1.70 -6.18
N PHE A 46 11.18 -1.33 -4.91
CA PHE A 46 10.70 0.00 -4.50
C PHE A 46 11.62 1.13 -4.96
N SER A 47 12.93 0.87 -4.99
CA SER A 47 13.90 1.83 -5.54
C SER A 47 13.78 1.94 -7.06
N LYS A 48 13.61 0.81 -7.76
CA LYS A 48 13.40 0.74 -9.21
C LYS A 48 12.07 1.38 -9.65
N SER A 49 11.03 1.31 -8.82
CA SER A 49 9.75 1.97 -9.08
C SER A 49 9.76 3.48 -8.83
N GLY A 50 10.93 4.07 -8.54
CA GLY A 50 11.08 5.50 -8.27
C GLY A 50 10.46 5.92 -6.93
N ARG A 51 10.37 5.01 -5.95
CA ARG A 51 9.68 5.21 -4.67
C ARG A 51 8.20 5.53 -4.81
N ASN A 52 7.60 5.15 -5.94
CA ASN A 52 6.16 5.27 -6.13
C ASN A 52 5.49 3.96 -5.61
N PRO A 53 4.70 4.01 -4.53
CA PRO A 53 4.08 2.84 -3.93
C PRO A 53 3.03 2.22 -4.86
N ILE A 54 2.37 3.00 -5.71
CA ILE A 54 1.43 2.47 -6.70
C ILE A 54 2.20 1.64 -7.73
N VAL A 55 3.21 2.24 -8.37
CA VAL A 55 4.03 1.51 -9.37
C VAL A 55 4.71 0.30 -8.75
N PHE A 56 5.16 0.41 -7.51
CA PHE A 56 5.72 -0.68 -6.73
C PHE A 56 4.74 -1.85 -6.59
N LEU A 57 3.52 -1.60 -6.08
CA LEU A 57 2.51 -2.64 -5.91
C LEU A 57 2.11 -3.28 -7.23
N HIS A 58 2.04 -2.49 -8.31
CA HIS A 58 1.77 -2.99 -9.66
C HIS A 58 2.93 -3.83 -10.24
N SER A 59 4.15 -3.63 -9.75
CA SER A 59 5.34 -4.39 -10.17
C SER A 59 5.53 -5.69 -9.38
N LEU A 60 4.76 -5.90 -8.30
CA LEU A 60 4.85 -7.12 -7.50
C LEU A 60 4.31 -8.33 -8.27
N SER A 61 5.07 -9.42 -8.27
CA SER A 61 4.62 -10.69 -8.83
C SER A 61 3.51 -11.32 -7.97
N ASN A 62 2.62 -12.09 -8.59
CA ASN A 62 1.53 -12.79 -7.90
C ASN A 62 2.00 -13.67 -6.73
N GLU A 63 3.17 -14.30 -6.84
CA GLU A 63 3.77 -15.10 -5.78
C GLU A 63 4.13 -14.26 -4.55
N LYS A 64 4.68 -13.06 -4.77
CA LYS A 64 5.02 -12.12 -3.70
C LYS A 64 3.77 -11.60 -3.01
N LEU A 65 2.71 -11.29 -3.76
CA LEU A 65 1.41 -10.91 -3.18
C LEU A 65 0.83 -12.03 -2.31
N LYS A 66 0.88 -13.29 -2.75
CA LYS A 66 0.44 -14.44 -1.94
C LYS A 66 1.29 -14.64 -0.69
N GLN A 67 2.61 -14.42 -0.77
CA GLN A 67 3.48 -14.48 0.40
C GLN A 67 3.10 -13.42 1.42
N LEU A 68 2.90 -12.17 0.99
CA LEU A 68 2.48 -11.07 1.87
C LEU A 68 1.11 -11.30 2.49
N GLU A 69 0.19 -11.91 1.73
CA GLU A 69 -1.14 -12.29 2.22
C GLU A 69 -1.06 -13.34 3.34
N ASN A 70 -0.10 -14.27 3.29
CA ASN A 70 0.06 -15.32 4.29
C ASN A 70 1.02 -14.93 5.43
N ASP A 71 1.75 -13.83 5.29
CA ASP A 71 2.69 -13.35 6.28
C ASP A 71 1.97 -12.59 7.40
N LYS A 72 1.75 -13.29 8.52
CA LYS A 72 1.08 -12.74 9.71
C LYS A 72 1.84 -11.58 10.34
N VAL A 73 3.18 -11.57 10.25
CA VAL A 73 4.01 -10.50 10.82
C VAL A 73 3.81 -9.23 10.00
N PHE A 74 3.85 -9.35 8.68
CA PHE A 74 3.56 -8.28 7.75
C PHE A 74 2.15 -7.72 7.95
N LEU A 75 1.12 -8.58 8.02
CA LEU A 75 -0.26 -8.16 8.23
C LEU A 75 -0.46 -7.42 9.55
N SER A 76 0.24 -7.83 10.62
CA SER A 76 0.19 -7.13 11.91
C SER A 76 0.83 -5.73 11.84
N GLU A 77 1.94 -5.58 11.12
CA GLU A 77 2.55 -4.27 10.89
C GLU A 77 1.67 -3.38 10.02
N LEU A 78 1.08 -3.94 8.96
CA LEU A 78 0.13 -3.25 8.11
C LEU A 78 -1.08 -2.74 8.91
N ASP A 79 -1.63 -3.54 9.83
CA ASP A 79 -2.74 -3.10 10.68
C ASP A 79 -2.37 -1.96 11.63
N LYS A 80 -1.13 -1.97 12.17
CA LYS A 80 -0.64 -0.87 13.02
C LYS A 80 -0.52 0.43 12.24
N ILE A 81 0.01 0.39 11.03
CA ILE A 81 0.14 1.56 10.15
C ILE A 81 -1.24 2.02 9.69
N TRP A 82 -2.14 1.08 9.37
CA TRP A 82 -3.52 1.37 9.02
C TRP A 82 -4.24 2.16 10.13
N LYS A 83 -4.10 1.75 11.39
CA LYS A 83 -4.67 2.50 12.53
C LYS A 83 -4.10 3.91 12.66
N LYS A 84 -2.80 4.12 12.38
CA LYS A 84 -2.20 5.46 12.34
C LYS A 84 -2.80 6.31 11.21
N PHE A 85 -3.02 5.69 10.05
CA PHE A 85 -3.66 6.34 8.92
C PHE A 85 -5.12 6.71 9.22
N GLU A 86 -5.88 5.82 9.87
CA GLU A 86 -7.25 6.10 10.32
C GLU A 86 -7.29 7.27 11.31
N ASP A 87 -6.42 7.27 12.33
CA ASP A 87 -6.30 8.39 13.28
C ASP A 87 -5.98 9.71 12.57
N TYR A 88 -5.08 9.69 11.59
CA TYR A 88 -4.77 10.86 10.76
C TYR A 88 -5.97 11.36 9.95
N GLN A 89 -6.73 10.45 9.33
CA GLN A 89 -7.95 10.80 8.57
C GLN A 89 -9.05 11.35 9.48
N THR A 90 -9.24 10.78 10.66
CA THR A 90 -10.20 11.27 11.65
C THR A 90 -9.86 12.69 12.10
N LYS A 91 -8.57 12.98 12.37
CA LYS A 91 -8.11 14.33 12.73
C LYS A 91 -8.35 15.35 11.62
N GLN A 92 -8.25 14.98 10.35
CA GLN A 92 -8.58 15.90 9.25
C GLN A 92 -10.07 16.19 9.12
N THR A 93 -10.92 15.23 9.48
CA THR A 93 -12.38 15.35 9.34
C THR A 93 -12.97 16.32 10.38
N ASP A 94 -12.28 16.52 11.51
CA ASP A 94 -12.64 17.49 12.56
C ASP A 94 -12.61 18.95 12.05
N PHE A 95 -11.70 19.28 11.13
CA PHE A 95 -11.57 20.64 10.57
C PHE A 95 -12.61 21.01 9.50
N GLN A 96 -13.46 20.07 9.07
CA GLN A 96 -14.54 20.32 8.09
C GLN A 96 -15.89 20.58 8.76
N ASN A 97 -15.97 20.49 10.09
CA ASN A 97 -17.19 20.75 10.88
C ASN A 97 -17.07 22.02 11.74
N VAL A 98 -16.46 23.08 11.20
CA VAL A 98 -16.43 24.44 11.80
C VAL A 98 -16.93 25.49 10.84
#